data_AF-A0AAN8X2Q8-F1
#
_entry.id   AF-A0AAN8X2Q8-F1
#
_cell.length_a   1.000
_cell.length_b   1.000
_cell.length_c   1.000
_cell.angle_alpha   90.00
_cell.angle_beta   90.00
_cell.angle_gamma   90.00
#
_symmetry.space_group_name_H-M   'P 1'
#
loop_
_entity.id
_entity.type
_entity.pdbx_description
1 polymer ?
#
loop_
_entity_poly.entity_id
_entity_poly.type
_entity_poly.pdbx_seq_one_letter_code
_entity_poly.pdbx_strand_id
1 'polypeptide(L)'
;MVNWCLLPDHVLEVIFSYLEVYDLRNCSLVCKTWYRYLNDENNDVWRLHCVRKLAEEALKSDLLASVPTYKAKLRAFYHAWNPNDCSRNIYVKPNGFTLHRNPVAQSTDGARGKIGFRSGRHAWEVVWEGPLGTVAVIGIATKDAAVHCPGYVALLGSDENSWGWNLVDNHLLHNGDSQGNYPLLNNAPKYQVGERIRVILDCDDNTLAFEKNYEFLGVAFRGLPDKQLYPSVSAVYGNTEVSMVYLGPPLDG
;
A
#
# COMPACT_ATOMS: atom_id res chain seq x y z
N MET A 1 -41.35 -9.92 20.92
CA MET A 1 -40.28 -9.98 19.90
C MET A 1 -39.10 -9.20 20.43
N VAL A 2 -37.90 -9.80 20.49
CA VAL A 2 -36.67 -9.08 20.86
C VAL A 2 -36.35 -8.09 19.73
N ASN A 3 -36.18 -6.82 20.06
CA ASN A 3 -35.74 -5.84 19.08
C ASN A 3 -34.20 -5.91 18.95
N TRP A 4 -33.74 -6.67 17.97
CA TRP A 4 -32.32 -6.85 17.66
C TRP A 4 -31.56 -5.54 17.41
N CYS A 5 -32.24 -4.47 17.03
CA CYS A 5 -31.64 -3.14 16.82
C CYS A 5 -31.33 -2.39 18.12
N LEU A 6 -31.80 -2.89 19.27
CA LEU A 6 -31.62 -2.27 20.60
C LEU A 6 -30.83 -3.18 21.55
N LEU A 7 -30.09 -4.16 21.01
CA LEU A 7 -29.19 -4.97 21.84
C LEU A 7 -28.13 -4.07 22.50
N PRO A 8 -27.78 -4.34 23.77
CA PRO A 8 -26.66 -3.66 24.42
C PRO A 8 -25.33 -3.90 23.71
N ASP A 9 -24.42 -2.93 23.78
CA ASP A 9 -23.12 -2.96 23.09
C ASP A 9 -22.29 -4.22 23.45
N HIS A 10 -22.33 -4.71 24.69
CA HIS A 10 -21.63 -5.94 25.09
C HIS A 10 -22.18 -7.22 24.42
N VAL A 11 -23.45 -7.25 24.06
CA VAL A 11 -24.04 -8.39 23.31
C VAL A 11 -23.64 -8.29 21.84
N LEU A 12 -23.66 -7.07 21.27
CA LEU A 12 -23.19 -6.82 19.91
C LEU A 12 -21.72 -7.18 19.75
N GLU A 13 -20.88 -6.84 20.73
CA GLU A 13 -19.47 -7.21 20.78
C GLU A 13 -19.27 -8.71 20.62
N VAL A 14 -19.97 -9.51 21.45
CA VAL A 14 -19.86 -10.96 21.42
C VAL A 14 -20.30 -11.48 20.05
N ILE A 15 -21.45 -11.06 19.55
CA ILE A 15 -21.98 -11.55 18.26
C ILE A 15 -21.02 -11.21 17.12
N PHE A 16 -20.62 -9.95 17.02
CA PHE A 16 -19.81 -9.45 15.91
C PHE A 16 -18.36 -9.96 15.97
N SER A 17 -17.83 -10.28 17.15
CA SER A 17 -16.49 -10.87 17.32
C SER A 17 -16.30 -12.27 16.70
N TYR A 18 -17.39 -12.94 16.33
CA TYR A 18 -17.39 -14.23 15.63
C TYR A 18 -17.69 -14.13 14.13
N LEU A 19 -17.99 -12.92 13.63
CA LEU A 19 -18.26 -12.71 12.20
C LEU A 19 -16.99 -12.41 11.44
N GLU A 20 -16.95 -12.74 10.15
CA GLU A 20 -15.87 -12.31 9.28
C GLU A 20 -15.99 -10.81 8.95
N VAL A 21 -14.88 -10.17 8.57
CA VAL A 21 -14.83 -8.73 8.26
C VAL A 21 -15.85 -8.34 7.17
N TYR A 22 -16.07 -9.24 6.21
CA TYR A 22 -17.09 -9.05 5.17
C TYR A 22 -18.50 -8.96 5.74
N ASP A 23 -18.84 -9.82 6.71
CA ASP A 23 -20.16 -9.84 7.34
C ASP A 23 -20.37 -8.63 8.24
N LEU A 24 -19.32 -8.17 8.92
CA LEU A 24 -19.36 -6.93 9.70
C LEU A 24 -19.77 -5.72 8.86
N ARG A 25 -19.31 -5.65 7.61
CA ARG A 25 -19.74 -4.60 6.68
C ARG A 25 -21.23 -4.70 6.38
N ASN A 26 -21.78 -5.90 6.22
CA ASN A 26 -23.21 -6.07 5.98
C ASN A 26 -24.03 -5.72 7.23
N CYS A 27 -23.56 -6.10 8.42
CA CYS A 27 -24.19 -5.76 9.70
C CYS A 27 -24.28 -4.24 9.92
N SER A 28 -23.26 -3.47 9.53
CA SER A 28 -23.29 -2.02 9.71
C SER A 28 -24.36 -1.32 8.87
N LEU A 29 -24.93 -1.99 7.86
CA LEU A 29 -25.99 -1.46 7.00
C LEU A 29 -27.40 -1.76 7.52
N VAL A 30 -27.54 -2.61 8.55
CA VAL A 30 -28.84 -3.11 9.02
C VAL A 30 -29.64 -2.05 9.80
N CYS A 31 -28.99 -1.36 10.75
CA CYS A 31 -29.66 -0.34 11.55
C CYS A 31 -28.67 0.69 12.13
N LYS A 32 -29.19 1.84 12.56
CA LYS A 32 -28.37 2.95 13.09
C LYS A 32 -27.52 2.56 14.30
N THR A 33 -28.03 1.69 15.18
CA THR A 33 -27.30 1.24 16.38
C THR A 33 -26.08 0.42 16.00
N TRP A 34 -26.24 -0.55 15.10
CA TRP A 34 -25.16 -1.41 14.64
C TRP A 34 -24.15 -0.63 13.80
N TYR A 35 -24.64 0.28 12.96
CA TYR A 35 -23.81 1.24 12.24
C TYR A 35 -22.94 2.02 13.23
N ARG A 36 -23.54 2.68 14.24
CA ARG A 36 -22.81 3.46 15.25
C ARG A 36 -21.73 2.61 15.92
N TYR A 37 -22.09 1.40 16.36
CA TYR A 37 -21.17 0.50 17.05
C TYR A 37 -20.01 0.07 16.15
N LEU A 38 -20.28 -0.40 14.93
CA LEU A 38 -19.25 -0.88 13.99
C LEU A 38 -18.46 0.24 13.29
N ASN A 39 -18.97 1.47 13.35
CA ASN A 39 -18.27 2.65 12.83
C ASN A 39 -17.27 3.24 13.84
N ASP A 40 -17.40 2.93 15.13
CA ASP A 40 -16.29 3.13 16.07
C ASP A 40 -15.14 2.20 15.69
N GLU A 41 -14.11 2.75 15.07
CA GLU A 41 -12.96 2.01 14.55
C GLU A 41 -12.06 1.37 15.63
N ASN A 42 -12.28 1.73 16.90
CA ASN A 42 -11.50 1.26 18.03
C ASN A 42 -12.27 0.36 19.01
N ASN A 43 -13.49 -0.03 18.66
CA ASN A 43 -14.24 -0.99 19.47
C ASN A 43 -13.54 -2.36 19.58
N ASP A 44 -14.04 -3.18 20.50
CA ASP A 44 -13.44 -4.46 20.85
C ASP A 44 -13.52 -5.52 19.72
N VAL A 45 -14.52 -5.41 18.83
CA VAL A 45 -14.62 -6.23 17.62
C VAL A 45 -13.41 -5.99 16.72
N TRP A 46 -13.13 -4.72 16.38
CA TRP A 46 -11.98 -4.38 15.53
C TRP A 46 -10.66 -4.71 16.22
N ARG A 47 -10.54 -4.44 17.53
CA ARG A 47 -9.36 -4.83 18.32
C ARG A 47 -9.09 -6.33 18.20
N LEU A 48 -10.12 -7.16 18.38
CA LEU A 48 -9.99 -8.61 18.33
C LEU A 48 -9.59 -9.11 16.93
N HIS A 49 -10.21 -8.59 15.88
CA HIS A 49 -9.82 -8.92 14.50
C HIS A 49 -8.38 -8.50 14.20
N CYS A 50 -7.99 -7.30 14.65
CA CYS A 50 -6.66 -6.76 14.44
C CYS A 50 -5.59 -7.64 15.12
N VAL A 51 -5.76 -7.95 16.41
CA VAL A 51 -4.82 -8.79 17.18
C VAL A 51 -4.76 -10.24 16.68
N ARG A 52 -5.88 -10.79 16.18
CA ARG A 52 -5.91 -12.15 15.60
C ARG A 52 -5.23 -12.25 14.24
N LYS A 53 -5.21 -11.17 13.45
CA LYS A 53 -4.71 -11.18 12.07
C LYS A 53 -3.31 -10.62 11.92
N LEU A 54 -2.98 -9.57 12.65
CA LEU A 54 -1.70 -8.88 12.54
C LEU A 54 -0.69 -9.48 13.51
N ALA A 55 0.56 -9.52 13.09
CA ALA A 55 1.65 -9.95 13.94
C ALA A 55 1.90 -8.94 15.08
N GLU A 56 2.30 -9.44 16.25
CA GLU A 56 2.48 -8.62 17.45
C GLU A 56 3.54 -7.53 17.26
N GLU A 57 4.62 -7.85 16.55
CA GLU A 57 5.69 -6.92 16.21
C GLU A 57 5.22 -5.78 15.30
N ALA A 58 4.27 -6.03 14.39
CA ALA A 58 3.70 -4.98 13.55
C ALA A 58 2.89 -3.99 14.40
N LEU A 59 2.15 -4.50 15.40
CA LEU A 59 1.33 -3.68 16.29
C LEU A 59 2.13 -2.84 17.29
N LYS A 60 3.31 -3.32 17.69
CA LYS A 60 4.22 -2.66 18.64
C LYS A 60 5.21 -1.69 18.00
N SER A 61 5.35 -1.71 16.68
CA SER A 61 6.29 -0.85 15.95
C SER A 61 5.64 0.42 15.41
N ASP A 62 6.46 1.40 15.04
CA ASP A 62 6.02 2.65 14.41
C ASP A 62 5.56 2.47 12.95
N LEU A 63 5.62 1.25 12.41
CA LEU A 63 5.22 0.95 11.03
C LEU A 63 3.81 1.46 10.74
N LEU A 64 2.88 1.19 11.67
CA LEU A 64 1.46 1.50 11.57
C LEU A 64 1.06 2.83 12.25
N ALA A 65 2.03 3.71 12.53
CA ALA A 65 1.77 4.99 13.20
C ALA A 65 0.77 5.88 12.44
N SER A 66 0.80 5.83 11.10
CA SER A 66 -0.11 6.60 10.22
C SER A 66 -1.56 6.06 10.18
N VAL A 67 -1.81 4.88 10.75
CA VAL A 67 -3.14 4.24 10.82
C VAL A 67 -3.44 3.86 12.28
N PRO A 68 -3.85 4.83 13.12
CA PRO A 68 -3.88 4.63 14.57
C PRO A 68 -4.98 3.66 15.05
N THR A 69 -6.08 3.52 14.29
CA THR A 69 -7.24 2.72 14.72
C THR A 69 -7.10 1.23 14.39
N TYR A 70 -7.74 0.36 15.16
CA TYR A 70 -7.69 -1.09 14.89
C TYR A 70 -8.27 -1.44 13.52
N LYS A 71 -9.39 -0.81 13.13
CA LYS A 71 -9.99 -0.97 11.81
C LYS A 71 -9.06 -0.50 10.68
N ALA A 72 -8.37 0.63 10.85
CA ALA A 72 -7.43 1.13 9.84
C ALA A 72 -6.20 0.23 9.71
N LYS A 73 -5.64 -0.29 10.82
CA LYS A 73 -4.54 -1.28 10.79
C LYS A 73 -4.94 -2.56 10.06
N LEU A 74 -6.14 -3.06 10.33
CA LEU A 74 -6.69 -4.23 9.65
C LEU A 74 -6.89 -3.95 8.15
N ARG A 75 -7.45 -2.78 7.80
CA ARG A 75 -7.57 -2.32 6.41
C ARG A 75 -6.21 -2.28 5.72
N ALA A 76 -5.19 -1.72 6.37
CA ALA A 76 -3.83 -1.67 5.85
C ALA A 76 -3.28 -3.07 5.55
N PHE A 77 -3.48 -4.03 6.46
CA PHE A 77 -3.03 -5.41 6.28
C PHE A 77 -3.65 -6.12 5.07
N TYR A 78 -4.94 -5.90 4.82
CA TYR A 78 -5.62 -6.47 3.65
C TYR A 78 -5.15 -5.86 2.32
N HIS A 79 -4.56 -4.67 2.34
CA HIS A 79 -4.01 -3.99 1.17
C HIS A 79 -2.49 -4.13 1.03
N ALA A 80 -1.81 -4.77 2.00
CA ALA A 80 -0.37 -4.94 2.02
C ALA A 80 0.18 -5.76 0.83
N TRP A 81 1.49 -5.98 0.78
CA TRP A 81 2.13 -6.76 -0.28
C TRP A 81 1.55 -8.17 -0.43
N ASN A 82 1.42 -8.64 -1.67
CA ASN A 82 0.90 -9.95 -1.97
C ASN A 82 2.04 -10.98 -2.07
N PRO A 83 2.14 -11.95 -1.14
CA PRO A 83 3.19 -12.97 -1.20
C PRO A 83 3.04 -13.93 -2.40
N ASN A 84 1.87 -13.95 -3.04
CA ASN A 84 1.61 -14.76 -4.23
C ASN A 84 1.74 -13.97 -5.54
N ASP A 85 2.12 -12.69 -5.47
CA ASP A 85 2.26 -11.82 -6.65
C ASP A 85 3.51 -10.94 -6.53
N CYS A 86 4.65 -11.62 -6.38
CA CYS A 86 5.98 -11.04 -6.35
C CYS A 86 6.98 -11.97 -7.05
N SER A 87 8.16 -11.45 -7.37
CA SER A 87 9.29 -12.26 -7.84
C SER A 87 9.56 -13.42 -6.87
N ARG A 88 10.03 -14.56 -7.40
CA ARG A 88 10.55 -15.69 -6.62
C ARG A 88 11.72 -15.33 -5.69
N ASN A 89 12.39 -14.21 -5.95
CA ASN A 89 13.50 -13.73 -5.12
C ASN A 89 13.03 -12.76 -4.01
N ILE A 90 11.73 -12.52 -3.90
CA ILE A 90 11.11 -11.71 -2.85
C ILE A 90 10.20 -12.60 -2.00
N TYR A 91 10.20 -12.35 -0.69
CA TYR A 91 9.17 -12.87 0.21
C TYR A 91 8.62 -11.76 1.10
N VAL A 92 7.37 -11.91 1.55
CA VAL A 92 6.77 -11.01 2.54
C VAL A 92 7.12 -11.52 3.93
N LYS A 93 7.67 -10.65 4.79
CA LYS A 93 8.06 -10.97 6.17
C LYS A 93 6.84 -11.34 7.02
N PRO A 94 7.02 -12.03 8.16
CA PRO A 94 5.92 -12.42 9.05
C PRO A 94 5.01 -11.27 9.50
N ASN A 95 5.54 -10.05 9.58
CA ASN A 95 4.75 -8.85 9.90
C ASN A 95 3.64 -8.54 8.87
N GLY A 96 3.74 -9.09 7.64
CA GLY A 96 2.74 -8.99 6.58
C GLY A 96 2.76 -7.70 5.77
N PHE A 97 3.60 -6.73 6.14
CA PHE A 97 3.66 -5.38 5.54
C PHE A 97 4.97 -5.11 4.81
N THR A 98 6.03 -5.83 5.16
CA THR A 98 7.37 -5.64 4.64
C THR A 98 7.73 -6.78 3.70
N LEU A 99 8.14 -6.46 2.48
CA LEU A 99 8.82 -7.42 1.62
C LEU A 99 10.32 -7.38 1.88
N HIS A 100 10.98 -8.51 1.66
CA HIS A 100 12.42 -8.67 1.70
C HIS A 100 12.89 -9.26 0.37
N ARG A 101 13.92 -8.66 -0.24
CA ARG A 101 14.55 -9.17 -1.46
C ARG A 101 15.82 -9.94 -1.13
N ASN A 102 15.88 -11.21 -1.54
CA ASN A 102 17.07 -12.06 -1.39
C ASN A 102 18.27 -11.49 -2.19
N PRO A 103 19.52 -11.72 -1.75
CA PRO A 103 20.72 -11.17 -2.38
C PRO A 103 21.08 -11.93 -3.67
N VAL A 104 20.28 -11.72 -4.72
CA VAL A 104 20.46 -12.33 -6.04
C VAL A 104 21.11 -11.32 -6.98
N ALA A 105 22.26 -11.69 -7.55
CA ALA A 105 22.97 -10.87 -8.52
C ALA A 105 22.28 -10.88 -9.88
N GLN A 106 22.48 -9.80 -10.66
CA GLN A 106 21.95 -9.66 -12.03
C GLN A 106 20.45 -9.94 -12.13
N SER A 107 19.68 -9.42 -11.17
CA SER A 107 18.23 -9.61 -11.09
C SER A 107 17.56 -8.33 -10.62
N THR A 108 16.46 -7.98 -11.27
CA THR A 108 15.52 -6.97 -10.80
C THR A 108 14.22 -7.67 -10.44
N ASP A 109 13.72 -7.38 -9.25
CA ASP A 109 12.63 -8.12 -8.63
C ASP A 109 11.54 -7.16 -8.17
N GLY A 110 10.31 -7.44 -8.57
CA GLY A 110 9.14 -6.63 -8.26
C GLY A 110 8.10 -7.36 -7.42
N ALA A 111 7.20 -6.58 -6.83
CA ALA A 111 6.07 -7.07 -6.05
C ALA A 111 4.86 -6.15 -6.23
N ARG A 112 3.67 -6.74 -6.11
CA ARG A 112 2.38 -6.02 -6.14
C ARG A 112 1.64 -6.12 -4.80
N GLY A 113 0.81 -5.13 -4.52
CA GLY A 113 -0.18 -5.17 -3.43
C GLY A 113 -1.25 -6.24 -3.64
N LYS A 114 -1.91 -6.66 -2.56
CA LYS A 114 -3.01 -7.66 -2.60
C LYS A 114 -4.22 -7.16 -3.39
N ILE A 115 -4.52 -5.86 -3.31
CA ILE A 115 -5.71 -5.24 -3.89
C ILE A 115 -5.27 -4.20 -4.90
N GLY A 116 -5.86 -4.27 -6.10
CA GLY A 116 -5.72 -3.25 -7.12
C GLY A 116 -7.00 -2.42 -7.22
N PHE A 117 -6.85 -1.19 -7.70
CA PHE A 117 -7.89 -0.17 -7.69
C PHE A 117 -8.32 0.18 -9.13
N ARG A 118 -9.61 0.45 -9.33
CA ARG A 118 -10.19 0.86 -10.62
C ARG A 118 -11.06 2.12 -10.51
N SER A 119 -11.33 2.60 -9.30
CA SER A 119 -12.23 3.71 -9.04
C SER A 119 -11.92 4.32 -7.69
N GLY A 120 -12.18 5.61 -7.51
CA GLY A 120 -11.91 6.32 -6.27
C GLY A 120 -10.44 6.71 -6.12
N ARG A 121 -10.17 7.33 -4.98
CA ARG A 121 -8.85 7.85 -4.61
C ARG A 121 -8.24 7.02 -3.51
N HIS A 122 -6.96 6.71 -3.65
CA HIS A 122 -6.26 5.75 -2.82
C HIS A 122 -4.88 6.27 -2.44
N ALA A 123 -4.53 6.16 -1.16
CA ALA A 123 -3.22 6.54 -0.66
C ALA A 123 -2.58 5.41 0.15
N TRP A 124 -1.28 5.23 -0.03
CA TRP A 124 -0.44 4.34 0.77
C TRP A 124 0.94 4.93 0.98
N GLU A 125 1.58 4.58 2.09
CA GLU A 125 2.97 4.91 2.35
C GLU A 125 3.87 3.76 1.94
N VAL A 126 5.03 4.10 1.37
CA VAL A 126 6.15 3.20 1.11
C VAL A 126 7.34 3.68 1.94
N VAL A 127 7.95 2.77 2.68
CA VAL A 127 9.21 2.99 3.40
C VAL A 127 10.23 1.98 2.90
N TRP A 128 11.35 2.49 2.42
CA TRP A 128 12.46 1.72 1.91
C TRP A 128 13.63 1.73 2.89
N GLU A 129 14.00 0.54 3.37
CA GLU A 129 15.08 0.33 4.31
C GLU A 129 16.33 -0.24 3.62
N GLY A 130 17.48 0.22 4.09
CA GLY A 130 18.77 -0.08 3.50
C GLY A 130 19.05 0.64 2.17
N PRO A 131 20.15 0.29 1.49
CA PRO A 131 20.54 0.94 0.25
C PRO A 131 19.56 0.65 -0.90
N LEU A 132 19.27 1.68 -1.71
CA LEU A 132 18.44 1.55 -2.91
C LEU A 132 19.13 0.69 -4.00
N GLY A 133 20.46 0.69 -4.02
CA GLY A 133 21.24 0.10 -5.12
C GLY A 133 21.30 1.03 -6.33
N THR A 134 21.45 0.46 -7.52
CA THR A 134 21.52 1.24 -8.77
C THR A 134 20.14 1.65 -9.28
N VAL A 135 19.09 0.93 -8.90
CA VAL A 135 17.70 1.18 -9.33
C VAL A 135 16.73 0.79 -8.22
N ALA A 136 15.82 1.70 -7.87
CA ALA A 136 14.77 1.47 -6.88
C ALA A 136 13.53 2.26 -7.28
N VAL A 137 12.50 1.55 -7.73
CA VAL A 137 11.33 2.19 -8.34
C VAL A 137 10.08 1.86 -7.55
N ILE A 138 9.30 2.89 -7.19
CA ILE A 138 7.97 2.78 -6.59
C ILE A 138 6.91 3.28 -7.57
N GLY A 139 5.71 2.74 -7.51
CA GLY A 139 4.62 3.21 -8.37
C GLY A 139 3.45 2.24 -8.43
N ILE A 140 2.92 2.05 -9.63
CA ILE A 140 1.76 1.19 -9.89
C ILE A 140 1.98 0.33 -11.13
N ALA A 141 1.26 -0.78 -11.21
CA ALA A 141 1.27 -1.66 -12.36
C ALA A 141 -0.10 -2.33 -12.57
N THR A 142 -0.36 -2.76 -13.79
CA THR A 142 -1.44 -3.71 -14.08
C THR A 142 -1.02 -5.11 -13.63
N LYS A 143 -1.95 -6.07 -13.73
CA LYS A 143 -1.66 -7.49 -13.47
C LYS A 143 -0.69 -8.10 -14.49
N ASP A 144 -0.64 -7.52 -15.69
CA ASP A 144 0.12 -8.04 -16.82
C ASP A 144 1.62 -7.64 -16.78
N ALA A 145 1.98 -6.62 -15.99
CA ALA A 145 3.37 -6.20 -15.85
C ALA A 145 4.25 -7.34 -15.27
N ALA A 146 5.46 -7.48 -15.80
CA ALA A 146 6.41 -8.46 -15.29
C ALA A 146 6.88 -8.11 -13.86
N VAL A 147 7.04 -9.12 -13.02
CA VAL A 147 7.57 -8.97 -11.63
C VAL A 147 9.03 -9.36 -11.51
N HIS A 148 9.69 -9.74 -12.60
CA HIS A 148 11.10 -10.10 -12.60
C HIS A 148 11.71 -9.89 -13.98
N CYS A 149 12.95 -9.42 -14.03
CA CYS A 149 13.77 -9.48 -15.23
C CYS A 149 15.27 -9.66 -14.88
N PRO A 150 16.06 -10.26 -15.78
CA PRO A 150 17.51 -10.33 -15.63
C PRO A 150 18.17 -8.95 -15.73
N GLY A 151 19.26 -8.76 -14.99
CA GLY A 151 20.03 -7.52 -14.94
C GLY A 151 19.53 -6.53 -13.88
N TYR A 152 20.24 -5.40 -13.75
CA TYR A 152 19.87 -4.29 -12.87
C TYR A 152 19.24 -3.18 -13.70
N VAL A 153 17.93 -3.24 -13.88
CA VAL A 153 17.19 -2.34 -14.76
C VAL A 153 15.96 -1.79 -14.04
N ALA A 154 15.38 -0.72 -14.57
CA ALA A 154 14.14 -0.18 -14.04
C ALA A 154 12.95 -0.97 -14.60
N LEU A 155 12.63 -2.09 -13.95
CA LEU A 155 11.54 -2.98 -14.35
C LEU A 155 10.18 -2.26 -14.30
N LEU A 156 9.87 -1.57 -13.20
CA LEU A 156 8.63 -0.80 -13.10
C LEU A 156 8.74 0.45 -13.97
N GLY A 157 7.87 0.57 -14.97
CA GLY A 157 7.93 1.60 -16.01
C GLY A 157 8.62 1.14 -17.31
N SER A 158 9.13 -0.10 -17.37
CA SER A 158 9.80 -0.62 -18.58
C SER A 158 8.85 -0.96 -19.74
N ASP A 159 7.54 -1.02 -19.47
CA ASP A 159 6.50 -1.35 -20.43
C ASP A 159 5.26 -0.46 -20.26
N GLU A 160 4.27 -0.65 -21.13
CA GLU A 160 2.97 0.05 -21.08
C GLU A 160 2.10 -0.34 -19.88
N ASN A 161 2.49 -1.38 -19.12
CA ASN A 161 1.71 -1.96 -18.04
C ASN A 161 2.11 -1.43 -16.66
N SER A 162 3.08 -0.52 -16.59
CA SER A 162 3.59 0.00 -15.32
C SER A 162 4.04 1.46 -15.40
N TRP A 163 3.93 2.16 -14.26
CA TRP A 163 4.33 3.55 -14.07
C TRP A 163 5.12 3.66 -12.78
N GLY A 164 6.32 4.24 -12.85
CA GLY A 164 7.26 4.21 -11.73
C GLY A 164 8.05 5.49 -11.54
N TRP A 165 8.38 5.82 -10.30
CA TRP A 165 9.34 6.84 -9.92
C TRP A 165 10.61 6.16 -9.39
N ASN A 166 11.73 6.35 -10.10
CA ASN A 166 13.03 5.86 -9.68
C ASN A 166 13.64 6.80 -8.62
N LEU A 167 13.77 6.29 -7.40
CA LEU A 167 14.22 7.04 -6.22
C LEU A 167 15.74 7.33 -6.23
N VAL A 168 16.50 6.67 -7.11
CA VAL A 168 17.97 6.81 -7.18
C VAL A 168 18.38 8.09 -7.92
N ASP A 169 17.73 8.34 -9.06
CA ASP A 169 18.04 9.41 -10.00
C ASP A 169 16.90 10.42 -10.18
N ASN A 170 15.78 10.24 -9.47
CA ASN A 170 14.61 11.12 -9.53
C ASN A 170 13.98 11.22 -10.92
N HIS A 171 13.88 10.11 -11.66
CA HIS A 171 13.16 10.07 -12.94
C HIS A 171 11.84 9.30 -12.85
N LEU A 172 10.86 9.79 -13.61
CA LEU A 172 9.63 9.07 -13.90
C LEU A 172 9.84 8.13 -15.09
N LEU A 173 9.23 6.95 -15.04
CA LEU A 173 9.43 5.88 -15.99
C LEU A 173 8.08 5.29 -16.42
N HIS A 174 7.89 5.18 -17.74
CA HIS A 174 6.74 4.51 -18.35
C HIS A 174 7.07 4.15 -19.80
N ASN A 175 6.57 2.99 -20.26
CA ASN A 175 6.73 2.53 -21.64
C ASN A 175 8.20 2.39 -22.10
N GLY A 176 9.11 2.10 -21.17
CA GLY A 176 10.55 1.97 -21.44
C GLY A 176 11.30 3.30 -21.50
N ASP A 177 10.60 4.43 -21.42
CA ASP A 177 11.16 5.76 -21.57
C ASP A 177 11.17 6.55 -20.24
N SER A 178 12.17 7.42 -20.11
CA SER A 178 12.20 8.44 -19.05
C SER A 178 11.22 9.56 -19.38
N GLN A 179 10.26 9.79 -18.47
CA GLN A 179 9.23 10.81 -18.57
C GLN A 179 9.69 12.16 -17.99
N GLY A 180 10.96 12.26 -17.58
CA GLY A 180 11.57 13.47 -17.04
C GLY A 180 11.85 13.42 -15.53
N ASN A 181 12.45 14.50 -15.02
CA ASN A 181 12.79 14.64 -13.61
C ASN A 181 11.55 14.83 -12.75
N TYR A 182 11.56 14.23 -11.56
CA TYR A 182 10.52 14.39 -10.56
C TYR A 182 11.10 14.27 -9.13
N PRO A 183 10.70 15.17 -8.21
CA PRO A 183 9.79 16.31 -8.40
C PRO A 183 10.35 17.40 -9.32
N LEU A 184 9.46 18.24 -9.86
CA LEU A 184 9.81 19.42 -10.68
C LEU A 184 10.35 20.57 -9.82
N LEU A 185 11.36 20.28 -9.01
CA LEU A 185 12.03 21.21 -8.11
C LEU A 185 13.50 21.35 -8.52
N ASN A 186 14.02 22.58 -8.39
CA ASN A 186 15.47 22.80 -8.52
C ASN A 186 16.18 22.07 -7.37
N ASN A 187 17.11 21.17 -7.70
CA ASN A 187 17.83 20.31 -6.74
C ASN A 187 16.89 19.46 -5.86
N ALA A 188 15.92 18.77 -6.50
CA ALA A 188 15.03 17.84 -5.82
C ALA A 188 15.79 16.91 -4.86
N PRO A 189 15.41 16.85 -3.56
CA PRO A 189 16.10 16.01 -2.59
C PRO A 189 15.97 14.54 -3.00
N LYS A 190 17.07 13.80 -2.91
CA LYS A 190 17.04 12.34 -3.06
C LYS A 190 16.30 11.70 -1.90
N TYR A 191 15.82 10.48 -2.12
CA TYR A 191 15.30 9.65 -1.06
C TYR A 191 16.39 9.38 -0.01
N GLN A 192 16.02 9.51 1.27
CA GLN A 192 16.83 9.10 2.41
C GLN A 192 16.23 7.83 3.02
N VAL A 193 17.09 6.93 3.47
CA VAL A 193 16.68 5.64 4.04
C VAL A 193 15.73 5.86 5.23
N GLY A 194 14.63 5.10 5.26
CA GLY A 194 13.61 5.19 6.30
C GLY A 194 12.59 6.32 6.12
N GLU A 195 12.69 7.15 5.07
CA GLU A 195 11.68 8.15 4.78
C GLU A 195 10.36 7.52 4.32
N ARG A 196 9.23 8.17 4.66
CA ARG A 196 7.90 7.81 4.18
C ARG A 196 7.58 8.58 2.91
N ILE A 197 7.43 7.87 1.81
CA ILE A 197 6.83 8.41 0.60
C ILE A 197 5.38 7.96 0.54
N ARG A 198 4.45 8.90 0.52
CA ARG A 198 3.05 8.59 0.25
C ARG A 198 2.81 8.63 -1.25
N VAL A 199 2.17 7.59 -1.75
CA VAL A 199 1.72 7.46 -3.13
C VAL A 199 0.22 7.73 -3.15
N ILE A 200 -0.23 8.55 -4.09
CA ILE A 200 -1.64 8.91 -4.26
C ILE A 200 -2.06 8.53 -5.68
N LEU A 201 -2.95 7.55 -5.77
CA LEU A 201 -3.59 7.12 -7.00
C LEU A 201 -5.02 7.69 -7.04
N ASP A 202 -5.28 8.49 -8.06
CA ASP A 202 -6.60 9.00 -8.38
C ASP A 202 -7.13 8.26 -9.60
N CYS A 203 -8.02 7.29 -9.39
CA CYS A 203 -8.62 6.54 -10.50
C CYS A 203 -9.74 7.33 -11.18
N ASP A 204 -10.27 8.38 -10.54
CA ASP A 204 -11.37 9.16 -11.09
C ASP A 204 -10.81 10.23 -12.05
N ASP A 205 -9.69 10.87 -11.68
CA ASP A 205 -8.96 11.84 -12.52
C ASP A 205 -7.82 11.20 -13.34
N ASN A 206 -7.60 9.89 -13.19
CA ASN A 206 -6.57 9.12 -13.89
C ASN A 206 -5.15 9.68 -13.68
N THR A 207 -4.79 9.92 -12.42
CA THR A 207 -3.47 10.47 -12.05
C THR A 207 -2.75 9.67 -10.98
N LEU A 208 -1.40 9.73 -11.01
CA LEU A 208 -0.53 9.24 -9.95
C LEU A 208 0.32 10.41 -9.45
N ALA A 209 0.37 10.60 -8.15
CA ALA A 209 1.16 11.63 -7.49
C ALA A 209 1.89 11.08 -6.26
N PHE A 210 2.84 11.84 -5.74
CA PHE A 210 3.60 11.47 -4.55
C PHE A 210 3.66 12.64 -3.56
N GLU A 211 3.74 12.31 -2.28
CA GLU A 211 4.01 13.24 -1.19
C GLU A 211 5.22 12.76 -0.39
N LYS A 212 6.03 13.71 0.07
CA LYS A 212 7.14 13.45 0.99
C LYS A 212 7.06 14.45 2.13
N ASN A 213 7.15 13.99 3.38
CA ASN A 213 7.07 14.86 4.57
C ASN A 213 5.85 15.80 4.58
N TYR A 214 4.68 15.29 4.16
CA TYR A 214 3.42 16.06 4.03
C TYR A 214 3.46 17.18 2.96
N GLU A 215 4.47 17.18 2.09
CA GLU A 215 4.57 18.09 0.94
C GLU A 215 4.18 17.36 -0.34
N PHE A 216 3.25 17.97 -1.09
CA PHE A 216 2.82 17.50 -2.40
C PHE A 216 3.86 17.79 -3.47
N LEU A 217 4.36 16.74 -4.12
CA LEU A 217 5.47 16.81 -5.07
C LEU A 217 5.03 17.07 -6.52
N GLY A 218 3.72 17.22 -6.75
CA GLY A 218 3.13 17.37 -8.08
C GLY A 218 2.51 16.08 -8.60
N VAL A 219 1.77 16.18 -9.70
CA VAL A 219 1.27 15.01 -10.43
C VAL A 219 2.40 14.42 -11.27
N ALA A 220 2.75 13.16 -11.02
CA ALA A 220 3.79 12.45 -11.74
C ALA A 220 3.27 11.90 -13.08
N PHE A 221 2.10 11.26 -13.07
CA PHE A 221 1.51 10.68 -14.29
C PHE A 221 0.06 11.11 -14.45
N ARG A 222 -0.36 11.29 -15.71
CA ARG A 222 -1.72 11.63 -16.12
C ARG A 222 -2.18 10.70 -17.23
N GLY A 223 -3.49 10.57 -17.39
CA GLY A 223 -4.05 9.71 -18.43
C GLY A 223 -3.79 8.23 -18.16
N LEU A 224 -3.75 7.84 -16.88
CA LEU A 224 -3.72 6.44 -16.50
C LEU A 224 -4.89 5.68 -17.16
N PRO A 225 -4.71 4.41 -17.53
CA PRO A 225 -5.76 3.66 -18.21
C PRO A 225 -6.88 3.25 -17.24
N ASP A 226 -8.08 3.03 -17.78
CA ASP A 226 -9.21 2.42 -17.05
C ASP A 226 -9.02 0.90 -16.85
N LYS A 227 -7.93 0.55 -16.15
CA LYS A 227 -7.52 -0.80 -15.76
C LYS A 227 -7.42 -0.89 -14.24
N GLN A 228 -7.40 -2.12 -13.73
CA GLN A 228 -7.09 -2.34 -12.32
C GLN A 228 -5.59 -2.13 -12.09
N LEU A 229 -5.25 -1.17 -11.22
CA LEU A 229 -3.89 -0.75 -10.93
C LEU A 229 -3.50 -1.12 -9.50
N TYR A 230 -2.36 -1.80 -9.36
CA TYR A 230 -1.85 -2.32 -8.10
C TYR A 230 -0.68 -1.48 -7.60
N PRO A 231 -0.62 -1.13 -6.31
CA PRO A 231 0.61 -0.64 -5.69
C PRO A 231 1.77 -1.57 -6.01
N SER A 232 2.88 -1.02 -6.48
CA SER A 232 3.99 -1.80 -7.03
C SER A 232 5.35 -1.21 -6.69
N VAL A 233 6.35 -2.07 -6.63
CA VAL A 233 7.76 -1.70 -6.43
C VAL A 233 8.66 -2.64 -7.22
N SER A 234 9.83 -2.17 -7.65
CA SER A 234 10.92 -3.02 -8.17
C SER A 234 12.27 -2.63 -7.59
N ALA A 235 13.04 -3.63 -7.17
CA ALA A 235 14.31 -3.49 -6.43
C ALA A 235 15.42 -4.35 -7.02
N VAL A 236 16.67 -3.87 -6.90
CA VAL A 236 17.89 -4.59 -7.32
C VAL A 236 18.86 -4.89 -6.18
N TYR A 237 18.75 -4.18 -5.06
CA TYR A 237 19.69 -4.33 -3.95
C TYR A 237 19.37 -5.59 -3.12
N GLY A 238 20.41 -6.33 -2.73
CA GLY A 238 20.26 -7.52 -1.90
C GLY A 238 19.97 -7.18 -0.45
N ASN A 239 19.10 -7.95 0.21
CA ASN A 239 18.67 -7.77 1.59
C ASN A 239 17.92 -6.46 1.86
N THR A 240 17.44 -5.77 0.82
CA THR A 240 16.62 -4.57 1.03
C THR A 240 15.22 -4.96 1.49
N GLU A 241 14.64 -4.08 2.30
CA GLU A 241 13.30 -4.25 2.84
C GLU A 241 12.42 -3.07 2.46
N VAL A 242 11.22 -3.35 1.97
CA VAL A 242 10.28 -2.32 1.56
C VAL A 242 8.95 -2.56 2.25
N SER A 243 8.52 -1.61 3.07
CA SER A 243 7.25 -1.68 3.78
C SER A 243 6.19 -0.86 3.08
N MET A 244 4.95 -1.35 3.05
CA MET A 244 3.80 -0.62 2.51
C MET A 244 2.65 -0.57 3.52
N VAL A 245 2.11 0.62 3.76
CA VAL A 245 0.97 0.84 4.67
C VAL A 245 -0.11 1.61 3.94
N TYR A 246 -1.23 0.94 3.65
CA TYR A 246 -2.38 1.59 3.02
C TYR A 246 -3.15 2.46 4.01
N LEU A 247 -3.39 3.71 3.63
CA LEU A 247 -4.01 4.73 4.49
C LEU A 247 -5.52 4.78 4.30
N GLY A 248 -6.00 4.54 3.07
CA GLY A 248 -7.38 4.80 2.66
C GLY A 248 -7.43 5.90 1.59
N PRO A 249 -8.60 6.53 1.41
CA PRO A 249 -8.68 7.76 0.62
C PRO A 249 -7.75 8.84 1.17
N PRO A 250 -7.05 9.61 0.32
CA PRO A 250 -6.25 10.74 0.77
C PRO A 250 -7.15 11.77 1.47
N LEU A 251 -6.61 12.42 2.50
CA LEU A 251 -7.25 13.58 3.11
C LEU A 251 -6.89 14.78 2.22
N ASP A 252 -7.86 15.31 1.49
CA ASP A 252 -7.69 16.60 0.84
C ASP A 252 -7.55 17.68 1.92
N GLY A 253 -6.56 18.56 1.75
CA GLY A 253 -6.36 19.73 2.61
C GLY A 253 -7.49 20.75 2.49
#